data_AF-A0A5K1D751-F1
#
_entry.id   AF-A0A5K1D751-F1
#
_cell.length_a   1.000
_cell.length_b   1.000
_cell.length_c   1.000
_cell.angle_alpha   90.00
_cell.angle_beta   90.00
_cell.angle_gamma   90.00
#
_symmetry.space_group_name_H-M   'P 1'
#
loop_
_entity.id
_entity.type
_entity.pdbx_description
1 polymer ?
#
loop_
_entity_poly.entity_id
_entity_poly.type
_entity_poly.pdbx_seq_one_letter_code
_entity_poly.pdbx_strand_id
1 'polypeptide(L)' 'MLCEDQGLFLEIAQVIRNLGMTILKGVTETREDKLWAHFIIE' A
#
# COMPACT_ATOMS: atom_id res chain seq x y z
N MET A 1 4.79 2.58 -4.62
CA MET A 1 3.90 2.78 -5.80
C MET A 1 3.33 4.18 -5.71
N LEU A 2 3.23 4.91 -6.83
CA LEU A 2 2.54 6.21 -6.87
C LEU A 2 1.06 5.97 -6.56
N CYS A 3 0.59 6.51 -5.45
CA CYS A 3 -0.69 6.21 -4.84
C CYS A 3 -1.41 7.55 -4.74
N GLU A 4 -1.94 8.05 -5.86
CA GLU A 4 -2.51 9.41 -5.95
C GLU A 4 -3.83 9.56 -5.16
N ASP A 5 -4.39 8.45 -4.68
CA ASP A 5 -5.62 8.40 -3.89
C ASP A 5 -5.51 7.38 -2.74
N GLN A 6 -5.98 7.74 -1.54
CA GLN A 6 -6.00 6.85 -0.37
C GLN A 6 -6.76 5.54 -0.64
N GLY A 7 -7.73 5.52 -1.56
CA GLY A 7 -8.44 4.30 -1.95
C GLY A 7 -7.52 3.25 -2.56
N LEU A 8 -6.51 3.67 -3.32
CA LEU A 8 -5.59 2.76 -4.00
C LEU A 8 -4.73 1.95 -3.00
N PHE A 9 -4.39 2.54 -1.85
CA PHE A 9 -3.67 1.85 -0.78
C PHE A 9 -4.48 0.67 -0.23
N LEU A 10 -5.77 0.87 0.03
CA LEU A 10 -6.62 -0.17 0.61
C LEU A 10 -6.88 -1.30 -0.38
N GLU A 11 -7.05 -0.97 -1.66
CA GLU A 11 -7.19 -1.96 -2.74
C GLU A 11 -5.96 -2.86 -2.84
N ILE A 12 -4.75 -2.28 -2.80
CA ILE A 12 -3.50 -3.05 -2.81
C ILE A 12 -3.40 -3.94 -1.57
N ALA A 13 -3.75 -3.42 -0.40
CA ALA A 13 -3.78 -4.21 0.83
C ALA A 13 -4.77 -5.38 0.73
N GLN A 14 -5.91 -5.17 0.07
CA GLN A 14 -6.90 -6.21 -0.16
C GLN A 14 -6.38 -7.28 -1.12
N VAL A 15 -5.73 -6.89 -2.21
CA VAL A 15 -5.11 -7.82 -3.17
C VAL A 15 -4.05 -8.68 -2.49
N ILE A 16 -3.13 -8.09 -1.72
CA ILE A 16 -2.08 -8.85 -0.99
C ILE A 16 -2.71 -9.88 -0.05
N ARG A 17 -3.76 -9.51 0.70
CA ARG A 17 -4.48 -10.45 1.57
C ARG A 17 -5.17 -11.57 0.79
N ASN A 18 -5.78 -11.25 -0.36
CA ASN A 18 -6.42 -12.24 -1.22
C ASN A 18 -5.42 -13.22 -1.86
N LEU A 19 -4.16 -12.82 -2.00
CA LEU A 19 -3.07 -13.69 -2.43
C LEU A 19 -2.58 -14.65 -1.32
N GLY A 20 -3.14 -14.55 -0.11
CA GLY A 20 -2.76 -15.39 1.04
C GLY A 20 -1.49 -14.92 1.76
N MET A 21 -0.98 -13.74 1.43
CA MET A 21 0.17 -13.12 2.09
C MET A 21 -0.28 -12.30 3.30
N THR A 22 0.58 -12.20 4.31
CA THR A 22 0.32 -11.40 5.50
C THR A 22 1.01 -10.05 5.38
N ILE A 23 0.25 -8.95 5.47
CA ILE A 23 0.84 -7.61 5.53
C ILE A 23 1.35 -7.38 6.95
N LEU A 24 2.67 -7.33 7.13
CA LEU A 24 3.32 -7.02 8.39
C LEU A 24 3.28 -5.51 8.70
N LYS A 25 3.40 -4.66 7.67
CA LYS A 25 3.37 -3.21 7.80
C LYS A 25 2.92 -2.54 6.50
N GLY A 26 2.06 -1.54 6.59
CA GLY A 26 1.72 -0.65 5.47
C GLY A 26 1.97 0.81 5.87
N VAL A 27 2.67 1.57 5.04
CA VAL A 27 2.97 2.99 5.25
C VAL A 27 2.61 3.78 4.00
N THR A 28 1.97 4.92 4.17
CA THR A 28 1.81 5.93 3.13
C THR A 28 2.67 7.14 3.46
N GLU A 29 3.47 7.61 2.51
CA GLU A 29 4.34 8.77 2.67
C GLU A 29 4.15 9.74 1.51
N THR A 30 4.11 11.04 1.78
CA THR A 30 4.07 12.08 0.73
C THR A 30 5.50 12.53 0.45
N ARG A 31 5.99 12.23 -0.74
CA ARG A 31 7.34 12.61 -1.20
C ARG A 31 7.22 13.35 -2.52
N GLU A 32 7.73 14.58 -2.57
CA GLU A 32 7.69 15.44 -3.77
C GLU A 32 6.27 15.61 -4.33
N ASP A 33 5.32 15.99 -3.46
CA ASP A 33 3.88 16.16 -3.75
C ASP A 33 3.16 14.90 -4.25
N LYS A 34 3.83 13.75 -4.20
CA LYS A 34 3.29 12.45 -4.61
C LYS A 34 3.09 11.58 -3.39
N LEU A 35 1.94 10.93 -3.29
CA LEU A 35 1.67 9.99 -2.20
C LEU A 35 2.18 8.60 -2.62
N TRP A 36 2.94 7.96 -1.74
CA TRP A 36 3.63 6.70 -1.97
C TRP A 36 3.15 5.68 -0.97
N ALA A 37 2.87 4.46 -1.43
CA ALA A 37 2.55 3.33 -0.57
C ALA A 37 3.71 2.35 -0.50
N HIS A 38 4.05 1.91 0.72
CA HIS A 38 5.02 0.88 1.04
C HIS A 38 4.37 -0.21 1.90
N PHE A 39 4.54 -1.48 1.49
CA PHE A 39 4.05 -2.64 2.21
C PHE A 39 5.20 -3.62 2.50
N ILE A 40 5.24 -4.15 3.72
CA ILE A 40 6.08 -5.28 4.11
C ILE A 40 5.14 -6.47 4.24
N ILE A 41 5.46 -7.56 3.55
CA ILE A 41 4.63 -8.76 3.42
C ILE A 41 5.43 -10.02 3.79
N GLU A 42 4.74 -11.02 4.35
CA GLU A 42 5.22 -12.38 4.63
C GLU A 42 4.44 -13.41 3.82
#